data_AF-G5JG11-F1
#
_entry.id   AF-G5JG11-F1
#
_cell.length_a   1.000
_cell.length_b   1.000
_cell.length_c   1.000
_cell.angle_alpha   90.00
_cell.angle_beta   90.00
_cell.angle_gamma   90.00
#
_symmetry.space_group_name_H-M   'P 1'
#
loop_
_entity.id
_entity.type
_entity.pdbx_description
1 polymer ?
#
loop_
_entity_poly.entity_id
_entity_poly.type
_entity_poly.pdbx_seq_one_letter_code
_entity_poly.pdbx_strand_id
1 'polypeptide(L)'
;KAYSYNRQGVMNASVEFDVNSLSPTYKLLMGVPGRSNAFDISKKLGLSLAIINKAKTMIGTDEKEINAMIESLETNSKRVEDQRVELDRLVKEAEQVHDDLERQYQQYQNYERTLMDEAKEKANQRIKAATKEADDIIKDLRQLRDKKGADVKEHELIDKKKHLDDQYEAKSIKQHVQKQKYDKIEAGDEVKVLSYGQKGEVLELVNDKEAVVQMGIIKMKLPIADLEKKKKEKVKPTKMVTRQNRQTIKTELDLRGYRYDEALVELDQYLDQAVLSNYEQVYIIHGKGTGALQKGVQQHLKKHKSVNSFRGGMPSEGGFGVTVAELK
;
A
#
# COMPACT_ATOMS: atom_id res chain seq x y z
N LYS A 1 -48.93 4.33 33.08
CA LYS A 1 -47.76 4.17 32.18
C LYS A 1 -46.42 4.45 32.88
N ALA A 2 -46.29 5.51 33.71
CA ALA A 2 -45.05 5.83 34.42
C ALA A 2 -44.65 4.86 35.56
N TYR A 3 -45.60 4.07 36.07
CA TYR A 3 -45.38 3.17 37.21
C TYR A 3 -44.23 2.17 37.03
N SER A 4 -44.09 1.56 35.84
CA SER A 4 -43.03 0.58 35.58
C SER A 4 -41.64 1.21 35.40
N TYR A 5 -41.56 2.52 35.14
CA TYR A 5 -40.29 3.19 34.86
C TYR A 5 -39.48 3.41 36.15
N ASN A 6 -40.17 3.59 37.27
CA ASN A 6 -39.56 3.93 38.56
C ASN A 6 -39.46 2.72 39.51
N ARG A 7 -39.82 1.51 39.06
CA ARG A 7 -39.90 0.33 39.93
C ARG A 7 -39.17 -0.86 39.34
N GLN A 8 -38.09 -1.24 40.01
CA GLN A 8 -37.31 -2.42 39.65
C GLN A 8 -38.18 -3.69 39.75
N GLY A 9 -38.09 -4.58 38.75
CA GLY A 9 -38.88 -5.81 38.69
C GLY A 9 -40.25 -5.68 37.99
N VAL A 10 -40.61 -4.51 37.47
CA VAL A 10 -41.82 -4.30 36.66
C VAL A 10 -41.43 -3.75 35.30
N MET A 11 -42.02 -4.27 34.22
CA MET A 11 -41.75 -3.83 32.84
C MET A 11 -43.07 -3.54 32.12
N ASN A 12 -43.12 -2.42 31.39
CA ASN A 12 -44.24 -2.17 30.48
C ASN A 12 -44.16 -3.09 29.27
N ALA A 13 -45.29 -3.46 28.70
CA ALA A 13 -45.35 -4.05 27.38
C ALA A 13 -46.54 -3.49 26.63
N SER A 14 -46.43 -3.42 25.31
CA SER A 14 -47.52 -3.01 24.43
C SER A 14 -47.57 -3.86 23.18
N VAL A 15 -48.77 -4.08 22.65
CA VAL A 15 -48.94 -4.73 21.35
C VAL A 15 -48.98 -3.66 20.28
N GLU A 16 -48.18 -3.82 19.25
CA GLU A 16 -48.18 -2.92 18.10
C GLU A 16 -49.50 -3.03 17.33
N PHE A 17 -50.02 -1.88 16.92
CA PHE A 17 -51.31 -1.74 16.26
C PHE A 17 -51.16 -0.81 15.07
N ASP A 18 -51.54 -1.28 13.88
CA ASP A 18 -51.49 -0.45 12.69
C ASP A 18 -52.75 0.42 12.61
N VAL A 19 -52.57 1.71 12.94
CA VAL A 19 -53.62 2.72 12.83
C VAL A 19 -54.10 2.93 11.40
N ASN A 20 -53.34 2.56 10.36
CA ASN A 20 -53.73 2.68 8.95
C ASN A 20 -54.68 1.55 8.49
N SER A 21 -54.37 0.31 8.82
CA SER A 21 -55.23 -0.84 8.49
C SER A 21 -56.33 -1.11 9.54
N LEU A 22 -56.22 -0.50 10.73
CA LEU A 22 -57.01 -0.84 11.92
C LEU A 22 -56.84 -2.32 12.35
N SER A 23 -55.70 -2.93 12.05
CA SER A 23 -55.42 -4.33 12.40
C SER A 23 -54.33 -4.44 13.46
N PRO A 24 -54.44 -5.38 14.42
CA PRO A 24 -53.32 -5.74 15.28
C PRO A 24 -52.19 -6.36 14.45
N THR A 25 -50.94 -5.97 14.69
CA THR A 25 -49.77 -6.66 14.11
C THR A 25 -49.38 -7.89 14.92
N TYR A 26 -50.03 -8.10 16.08
CA TYR A 26 -49.74 -9.14 17.07
C TYR A 26 -48.28 -9.16 17.56
N LYS A 27 -47.55 -8.06 17.37
CA LYS A 27 -46.17 -7.91 17.82
C LYS A 27 -46.12 -7.32 19.23
N LEU A 28 -45.56 -8.07 20.17
CA LEU A 28 -45.37 -7.62 21.56
C LEU A 28 -44.06 -6.83 21.68
N LEU A 29 -44.17 -5.56 22.08
CA LEU A 29 -43.05 -4.67 22.37
C LEU A 29 -42.84 -4.61 23.88
N MET A 30 -41.76 -5.24 24.35
CA MET A 30 -41.37 -5.24 25.76
C MET A 30 -40.59 -3.97 26.10
N GLY A 31 -40.83 -3.41 27.29
CA GLY A 31 -40.21 -2.18 27.78
C GLY A 31 -40.81 -0.89 27.22
N VAL A 32 -41.62 -0.96 26.16
CA VAL A 32 -42.23 0.21 25.51
C VAL A 32 -43.66 0.39 26.01
N PRO A 33 -44.02 1.56 26.56
CA PRO A 33 -45.41 1.88 26.84
C PRO A 33 -46.19 2.11 25.54
N GLY A 34 -47.38 1.54 25.41
CA GLY A 34 -48.19 1.67 24.20
C GLY A 34 -48.74 3.09 24.01
N ARG A 35 -48.85 3.50 22.73
CA ARG A 35 -49.54 4.72 22.32
C ARG A 35 -51.05 4.62 22.58
N SER A 36 -51.66 5.73 23.01
CA SER A 36 -53.11 5.84 23.14
C SER A 36 -53.76 6.10 21.76
N ASN A 37 -54.17 5.04 21.06
CA ASN A 37 -54.74 5.10 19.71
C ASN A 37 -56.26 5.39 19.67
N ALA A 38 -56.89 5.60 20.84
CA ALA A 38 -58.36 5.69 20.96
C ALA A 38 -58.98 6.73 20.01
N PHE A 39 -58.39 7.92 19.88
CA PHE A 39 -58.92 8.96 18.98
C PHE A 39 -58.75 8.63 17.50
N ASP A 40 -57.62 8.03 17.11
CA ASP A 40 -57.35 7.64 15.73
C ASP A 40 -58.29 6.52 15.29
N ILE A 41 -58.58 5.57 16.19
CA ILE A 41 -59.57 4.52 16.00
C ILE A 41 -60.98 5.11 15.92
N SER A 42 -61.40 5.93 16.89
CA SER A 42 -62.73 6.54 16.90
C SER A 42 -62.98 7.40 15.66
N LYS A 43 -61.97 8.13 15.17
CA LYS A 43 -62.05 8.90 13.92
C LYS A 43 -62.35 7.98 12.73
N LYS A 44 -61.66 6.84 12.61
CA LYS A 44 -61.88 5.90 11.52
C LYS A 44 -63.19 5.13 11.61
N LEU A 45 -63.68 4.89 12.83
CA LEU A 45 -65.00 4.30 13.07
C LEU A 45 -66.16 5.30 12.82
N GLY A 46 -65.85 6.54 12.41
CA GLY A 46 -66.85 7.52 11.99
C GLY A 46 -67.28 8.53 13.05
N LEU A 47 -66.59 8.61 14.19
CA LEU A 47 -66.90 9.62 15.21
C LEU A 47 -66.59 11.04 14.69
N SER A 48 -67.51 11.98 14.95
CA SER A 48 -67.35 13.38 14.52
C SER A 48 -66.08 14.02 15.06
N LEU A 49 -65.36 14.74 14.19
CA LEU A 49 -64.18 15.52 14.53
C LEU A 49 -64.45 16.55 15.63
N ALA A 50 -65.67 17.11 15.69
CA ALA A 50 -66.03 18.08 16.73
C ALA A 50 -66.03 17.43 18.13
N ILE A 51 -66.53 16.20 18.25
CA ILE A 51 -66.54 15.43 19.49
C ILE A 51 -65.12 15.05 19.88
N ILE A 52 -64.33 14.57 18.92
CA ILE A 52 -62.92 14.21 19.13
C ILE A 52 -62.11 15.40 19.62
N ASN A 53 -62.26 16.57 18.99
CA ASN A 53 -61.51 17.76 19.36
C ASN A 53 -61.92 18.26 20.75
N LYS A 54 -63.21 18.23 21.09
CA LYS A 54 -63.69 18.56 22.44
C LYS A 54 -63.17 17.59 23.50
N ALA A 55 -63.10 16.30 23.20
CA ALA A 55 -62.52 15.31 24.11
C ALA A 55 -61.00 15.51 24.28
N LYS A 56 -60.28 15.89 23.22
CA LYS A 56 -58.84 16.20 23.28
C LYS A 56 -58.53 17.38 24.20
N THR A 57 -59.42 18.37 24.33
CA THR A 57 -59.22 19.50 25.27
C THR A 57 -59.43 19.12 26.73
N MET A 58 -60.04 17.96 27.00
CA MET A 58 -60.27 17.46 28.37
C MET A 58 -59.08 16.65 28.91
N ILE A 59 -58.06 16.39 28.08
CA ILE A 59 -56.85 15.66 28.47
C ILE A 59 -55.88 16.62 29.15
N GLY A 60 -55.30 16.20 30.28
CA GLY A 60 -54.28 16.98 30.99
C GLY A 60 -53.02 17.17 30.15
N THR A 61 -52.35 18.31 30.33
CA THR A 61 -51.13 18.67 29.60
C THR A 61 -50.04 17.60 29.74
N ASP A 62 -49.82 17.07 30.94
CA ASP A 62 -48.83 16.03 31.24
C ASP A 62 -49.08 14.73 30.45
N GLU A 63 -50.34 14.32 30.32
CA GLU A 63 -50.69 13.12 29.56
C GLU A 63 -50.48 13.31 28.05
N LYS A 64 -50.70 14.53 27.56
CA LYS A 64 -50.44 14.89 26.17
C LYS A 64 -48.94 14.83 25.85
N GLU A 65 -48.09 15.36 26.73
CA GLU A 65 -46.63 15.34 26.57
C GLU A 65 -46.06 13.91 26.61
N ILE A 66 -46.53 13.09 27.55
CA ILE A 66 -46.12 11.67 27.64
C ILE A 66 -46.49 10.92 26.36
N ASN A 67 -47.71 11.11 25.84
CA ASN A 67 -48.11 10.43 24.61
C ASN A 67 -47.31 10.90 23.39
N ALA A 68 -46.96 12.19 23.31
CA ALA A 68 -46.09 12.71 22.24
C ALA A 68 -44.66 12.14 22.33
N MET A 69 -44.11 11.99 23.54
CA MET A 69 -42.82 11.34 23.75
C MET A 69 -42.84 9.86 23.32
N ILE A 70 -43.92 9.14 23.63
CA ILE A 70 -44.09 7.74 23.23
C ILE A 70 -44.15 7.61 21.70
N GLU A 71 -44.91 8.49 21.05
CA GLU A 71 -45.00 8.54 19.58
C GLU A 71 -43.63 8.82 18.94
N SER A 72 -42.86 9.76 19.51
CA SER A 72 -41.48 10.02 19.10
C SER A 72 -40.56 8.80 19.26
N LEU A 73 -40.67 8.08 20.37
CA LEU A 73 -39.86 6.88 20.62
C LEU A 73 -40.22 5.72 19.68
N GLU A 74 -41.51 5.51 19.41
CA GLU A 74 -41.99 4.46 18.51
C GLU A 74 -41.56 4.74 17.06
N THR A 75 -41.75 5.97 16.58
CA THR A 75 -41.30 6.37 15.22
C THR A 75 -39.79 6.26 15.06
N ASN A 76 -39.03 6.65 16.09
CA ASN A 76 -37.58 6.49 16.08
C ASN A 76 -37.16 5.01 16.11
N SER A 77 -37.81 4.19 16.93
CA SER A 77 -37.51 2.75 17.02
C SER A 77 -37.80 2.03 15.71
N LYS A 78 -38.93 2.34 15.07
CA LYS A 78 -39.28 1.82 13.74
C LYS A 78 -38.24 2.22 12.71
N ARG A 79 -37.87 3.50 12.66
CA ARG A 79 -36.83 4.00 11.74
C ARG A 79 -35.49 3.31 11.94
N VAL A 80 -35.07 3.10 13.20
CA VAL A 80 -33.82 2.40 13.52
C VAL A 80 -33.87 0.94 13.06
N GLU A 81 -35.00 0.26 13.24
CA GLU A 81 -35.15 -1.12 12.79
C GLU A 81 -35.15 -1.22 11.26
N ASP A 82 -35.86 -0.33 10.57
CA ASP A 82 -35.86 -0.28 9.10
C ASP A 82 -34.43 -0.02 8.56
N GLN A 83 -33.71 0.93 9.16
CA GLN A 83 -32.31 1.22 8.83
C GLN A 83 -31.38 0.03 9.11
N ARG A 84 -31.64 -0.73 10.19
CA ARG A 84 -30.85 -1.91 10.54
C ARG A 84 -31.06 -3.04 9.52
N VAL A 85 -32.29 -3.26 9.07
CA VAL A 85 -32.61 -4.24 8.02
C VAL A 85 -31.94 -3.84 6.70
N GLU A 86 -32.00 -2.57 6.33
CA GLU A 86 -31.34 -2.07 5.13
C GLU A 86 -29.81 -2.21 5.21
N LEU A 87 -29.23 -1.90 6.37
CA LEU A 87 -27.80 -2.05 6.61
C LEU A 87 -27.35 -3.50 6.49
N ASP A 88 -28.09 -4.45 7.07
CA ASP A 88 -27.78 -5.88 6.97
C ASP A 88 -27.79 -6.36 5.50
N ARG A 89 -28.74 -5.87 4.69
CA ARG A 89 -28.77 -6.14 3.25
C ARG A 89 -27.54 -5.58 2.54
N LEU A 90 -27.19 -4.31 2.80
CA LEU A 90 -26.05 -3.65 2.17
C LEU A 90 -24.72 -4.31 2.55
N VAL A 91 -24.57 -4.74 3.80
CA VAL A 91 -23.37 -5.47 4.25
C VAL A 91 -23.23 -6.79 3.49
N LYS A 92 -24.31 -7.58 3.38
CA LYS A 92 -24.30 -8.83 2.60
C LYS A 92 -23.96 -8.61 1.13
N GLU A 93 -24.51 -7.57 0.51
CA GLU A 93 -24.19 -7.20 -0.88
C GLU A 93 -22.72 -6.80 -1.03
N ALA A 94 -22.19 -6.01 -0.10
CA ALA A 94 -20.78 -5.62 -0.11
C ALA A 94 -19.84 -6.80 0.07
N GLU A 95 -20.16 -7.74 0.98
CA GLU A 95 -19.40 -8.97 1.19
C GLU A 95 -19.38 -9.84 -0.08
N GLN A 96 -20.54 -10.03 -0.72
CA GLN A 96 -20.62 -10.80 -1.98
C GLN A 96 -19.78 -10.19 -3.09
N VAL A 97 -19.88 -8.87 -3.27
CA VAL A 97 -19.10 -8.15 -4.30
C VAL A 97 -17.60 -8.22 -3.99
N HIS A 98 -17.21 -8.10 -2.72
CA HIS A 98 -15.82 -8.23 -2.32
C HIS A 98 -15.27 -9.62 -2.65
N ASP A 99 -15.99 -10.67 -2.28
CA ASP A 99 -15.59 -12.06 -2.56
C ASP A 99 -15.49 -12.35 -4.05
N ASP A 100 -16.42 -11.84 -4.86
CA ASP A 100 -16.37 -11.95 -6.32
C ASP A 100 -15.16 -11.23 -6.92
N LEU A 101 -14.88 -10.01 -6.44
CA LEU A 101 -13.74 -9.23 -6.91
C LEU A 101 -12.41 -9.90 -6.52
N GLU A 102 -12.32 -10.44 -5.30
CA GLU A 102 -11.14 -11.17 -4.85
C GLU A 102 -10.88 -12.42 -5.70
N ARG A 103 -11.92 -13.19 -6.02
CA ARG A 103 -11.82 -14.34 -6.93
C ARG A 103 -11.33 -13.93 -8.32
N GLN A 104 -11.91 -12.88 -8.90
CA GLN A 104 -11.51 -12.39 -10.22
C GLN A 104 -10.07 -11.87 -10.22
N TYR A 105 -9.67 -11.17 -9.15
CA TYR A 105 -8.31 -10.66 -9.01
C TYR A 105 -7.28 -11.78 -8.92
N GLN A 106 -7.55 -12.83 -8.12
CA GLN A 106 -6.68 -14.00 -8.04
C GLN A 106 -6.58 -14.74 -9.38
N GLN A 107 -7.69 -14.88 -10.12
CA GLN A 107 -7.68 -15.46 -11.47
C GLN A 107 -6.83 -14.64 -12.42
N TYR A 108 -6.96 -13.31 -12.39
CA TYR A 108 -6.17 -12.40 -13.21
C TYR A 108 -4.67 -12.51 -12.89
N GLN A 109 -4.29 -12.49 -11.62
CA GLN A 109 -2.89 -12.64 -11.21
C GLN A 109 -2.29 -13.97 -11.67
N ASN A 110 -3.05 -15.07 -11.54
CA ASN A 110 -2.61 -16.38 -12.02
C ASN A 110 -2.44 -16.39 -13.55
N TYR A 111 -3.39 -15.79 -14.27
CA TYR A 111 -3.33 -15.65 -15.72
C TYR A 111 -2.10 -14.83 -16.15
N GLU A 112 -1.86 -13.68 -15.53
CA GLU A 112 -0.70 -12.83 -15.79
C GLU A 112 0.61 -13.59 -15.56
N ARG A 113 0.71 -14.34 -14.44
CA ARG A 113 1.87 -15.17 -14.15
C ARG A 113 2.10 -16.22 -15.23
N THR A 114 1.06 -16.97 -15.61
CA THR A 114 1.17 -18.00 -16.65
C THR A 114 1.60 -17.41 -18.00
N LEU A 115 1.06 -16.23 -18.36
CA LEU A 115 1.41 -15.54 -19.59
C LEU A 115 2.87 -15.08 -19.58
N MET A 116 3.35 -14.57 -18.43
CA MET A 116 4.74 -14.16 -18.27
C MET A 116 5.71 -15.35 -18.32
N ASP A 117 5.36 -16.46 -17.70
CA ASP A 117 6.19 -17.67 -17.73
C ASP A 117 6.24 -18.27 -19.15
N GLU A 118 5.12 -18.30 -19.87
CA GLU A 118 5.09 -18.72 -21.27
C GLU A 118 5.91 -17.77 -22.16
N ALA A 119 5.83 -16.46 -21.94
CA ALA A 119 6.62 -15.47 -22.67
C ALA A 119 8.13 -15.63 -22.40
N LYS A 120 8.53 -15.87 -21.14
CA LYS A 120 9.91 -16.16 -20.75
C LYS A 120 10.41 -17.44 -21.40
N GLU A 121 9.61 -18.51 -21.40
CA GLU A 121 9.99 -19.77 -22.01
C GLU A 121 10.20 -19.62 -23.52
N LYS A 122 9.26 -18.97 -24.21
CA LYS A 122 9.39 -18.65 -25.65
C LYS A 122 10.61 -17.78 -25.94
N ALA A 123 10.91 -16.80 -25.08
CA ALA A 123 12.11 -15.96 -25.21
C ALA A 123 13.39 -16.79 -25.03
N ASN A 124 13.46 -17.63 -24.01
CA ASN A 124 14.59 -18.51 -23.73
C ASN A 124 14.81 -19.53 -24.86
N GLN A 125 13.74 -20.12 -25.40
CA GLN A 125 13.83 -21.01 -26.56
C GLN A 125 14.40 -20.29 -27.79
N ARG A 126 13.96 -19.06 -28.06
CA ARG A 126 14.51 -18.24 -29.16
C ARG A 126 15.97 -17.88 -28.94
N ILE A 127 16.37 -17.53 -27.72
CA ILE A 127 17.78 -17.24 -27.39
C ILE A 127 18.62 -18.51 -27.56
N LYS A 128 18.17 -19.65 -27.04
CA LYS A 128 18.86 -20.94 -27.16
C LYS A 128 19.03 -21.38 -28.61
N ALA A 129 18.01 -21.17 -29.45
CA ALA A 129 18.09 -21.43 -30.89
C ALA A 129 19.13 -20.52 -31.55
N ALA A 130 19.08 -19.21 -31.29
CA ALA A 130 20.04 -18.25 -31.84
C ALA A 130 21.48 -18.50 -31.36
N THR A 131 21.70 -18.87 -30.10
CA THR A 131 23.04 -19.22 -29.60
C THR A 131 23.56 -20.50 -30.24
N LYS A 132 22.69 -21.49 -30.48
CA LYS A 132 23.08 -22.72 -31.16
C LYS A 132 23.46 -22.45 -32.62
N GLU A 133 22.66 -21.64 -33.33
CA GLU A 133 22.98 -21.20 -34.69
C GLU A 133 24.32 -20.44 -34.73
N ALA A 134 24.55 -19.53 -33.77
CA ALA A 134 25.82 -18.82 -33.66
C ALA A 134 27.01 -19.76 -33.38
N ASP A 135 26.85 -20.73 -32.48
CA ASP A 135 27.88 -21.73 -32.18
C ASP A 135 28.20 -22.62 -33.39
N ASP A 136 27.17 -23.05 -34.14
CA ASP A 136 27.32 -23.81 -35.38
C ASP A 136 28.06 -22.99 -36.44
N ILE A 137 27.72 -21.70 -36.60
CA ILE A 137 28.44 -20.77 -37.49
C ILE A 137 29.91 -20.62 -37.05
N ILE A 138 30.19 -20.43 -35.76
CA ILE A 138 31.57 -20.31 -35.25
C ILE A 138 32.36 -21.60 -35.50
N LYS A 139 31.72 -22.76 -35.32
CA LYS A 139 32.33 -24.07 -35.57
C LYS A 139 32.67 -24.25 -37.05
N ASP A 140 31.76 -23.90 -37.95
CA ASP A 140 32.01 -23.90 -39.39
C ASP A 140 33.18 -22.99 -39.77
N LEU A 141 33.22 -21.77 -39.22
CA LEU A 141 34.29 -20.81 -39.48
C LEU A 141 35.65 -21.33 -39.00
N ARG A 142 35.70 -21.97 -37.82
CA ARG A 142 36.93 -22.62 -37.32
C ARG A 142 37.37 -23.75 -38.26
N GLN A 143 36.45 -24.62 -38.67
CA GLN A 143 36.77 -25.72 -39.59
C GLN A 143 37.25 -25.23 -40.97
N LEU A 144 36.65 -24.15 -41.50
CA LEU A 144 37.08 -23.53 -42.75
C LEU A 144 38.48 -22.92 -42.64
N ARG A 145 38.77 -22.24 -41.53
CA ARG A 145 40.12 -21.71 -41.24
C ARG A 145 41.16 -22.82 -41.17
N ASP A 146 40.85 -23.90 -40.46
CA ASP A 146 41.77 -25.00 -40.22
C ASP A 146 41.98 -25.88 -41.47
N LYS A 147 40.99 -25.97 -42.38
CA LYS A 147 41.10 -26.74 -43.65
C LYS A 147 41.71 -25.96 -44.82
N LYS A 148 41.61 -24.62 -44.86
CA LYS A 148 42.01 -23.82 -46.04
C LYS A 148 43.21 -22.90 -45.87
N GLY A 149 43.74 -22.67 -44.66
CA GLY A 149 44.99 -21.92 -44.45
C GLY A 149 45.02 -20.51 -45.06
N ALA A 150 44.81 -19.47 -44.24
CA ALA A 150 44.99 -18.03 -44.54
C ALA A 150 44.31 -17.41 -45.79
N ASP A 151 43.73 -18.18 -46.70
CA ASP A 151 43.05 -17.71 -47.92
C ASP A 151 41.54 -17.98 -47.87
N VAL A 152 40.94 -17.73 -46.71
CA VAL A 152 39.49 -17.75 -46.54
C VAL A 152 38.95 -16.46 -47.14
N LYS A 153 38.23 -16.57 -48.26
CA LYS A 153 37.59 -15.43 -48.93
C LYS A 153 36.82 -14.57 -47.92
N GLU A 154 37.32 -13.35 -47.69
CA GLU A 154 36.77 -12.34 -46.76
C GLU A 154 35.25 -12.17 -46.89
N HIS A 155 34.69 -12.35 -48.10
CA HIS A 155 33.25 -12.24 -48.37
C HIS A 155 32.38 -13.26 -47.61
N GLU A 156 32.78 -14.53 -47.50
CA GLU A 156 31.95 -15.55 -46.81
C GLU A 156 31.91 -15.32 -45.30
N LEU A 157 32.99 -14.76 -44.74
CA LEU A 157 33.09 -14.37 -43.34
C LEU A 157 32.23 -13.14 -43.04
N ILE A 158 32.24 -12.15 -43.92
CA ILE A 158 31.43 -10.92 -43.78
C ILE A 158 29.94 -11.23 -43.89
N ASP A 159 29.51 -12.07 -44.84
CA ASP A 159 28.10 -12.42 -44.99
C ASP A 159 27.54 -13.19 -43.79
N LYS A 160 28.30 -14.16 -43.27
CA LYS A 160 27.92 -14.88 -42.03
C LYS A 160 27.91 -13.97 -40.80
N LYS A 161 28.80 -12.97 -40.72
CA LYS A 161 28.84 -11.99 -39.63
C LYS A 161 27.68 -10.99 -39.71
N LYS A 162 27.33 -10.54 -40.91
CA LYS A 162 26.15 -9.70 -41.16
C LYS A 162 24.86 -10.41 -40.78
N HIS A 163 24.74 -11.68 -41.11
CA HIS A 163 23.59 -12.50 -40.72
C HIS A 163 23.43 -12.62 -39.20
N LEU A 164 24.55 -12.57 -38.47
CA LEU A 164 24.59 -12.54 -37.01
C LEU A 164 24.19 -11.17 -36.46
N ASP A 165 24.74 -10.07 -37.02
CA ASP A 165 24.39 -8.70 -36.61
C ASP A 165 22.91 -8.38 -36.88
N ASP A 166 22.37 -8.78 -38.03
CA ASP A 166 20.96 -8.56 -38.43
C ASP A 166 19.97 -9.30 -37.51
N GLN A 167 20.36 -10.47 -36.95
CA GLN A 167 19.55 -11.20 -35.97
C GLN A 167 19.56 -10.55 -34.57
N TYR A 168 20.66 -9.88 -34.19
CA TYR A 168 20.78 -9.17 -32.91
C TYR A 168 20.10 -7.80 -32.94
N GLU A 169 20.14 -7.06 -34.06
CA GLU A 169 19.51 -5.73 -34.16
C GLU A 169 17.97 -5.78 -34.23
N ALA A 170 17.38 -6.86 -34.74
CA ALA A 170 15.91 -6.98 -34.86
C ALA A 170 15.15 -7.09 -33.51
N LYS A 171 15.86 -7.14 -32.37
CA LYS A 171 15.27 -7.31 -31.03
C LYS A 171 15.54 -6.17 -30.05
N SER A 172 15.95 -4.99 -30.49
CA SER A 172 15.66 -3.80 -29.68
C SER A 172 14.15 -3.51 -29.79
N ILE A 173 13.35 -4.18 -28.96
CA ILE A 173 11.99 -3.74 -28.67
C ILE A 173 12.18 -2.35 -28.06
N LYS A 174 12.03 -1.32 -28.89
CA LYS A 174 11.95 0.06 -28.45
C LYS A 174 10.73 0.13 -27.53
N GLN A 175 10.96 -0.04 -26.23
CA GLN A 175 9.98 0.31 -25.21
C GLN A 175 9.59 1.77 -25.52
N HIS A 176 8.38 1.97 -26.01
CA HIS A 176 7.75 3.28 -26.03
C HIS A 176 7.45 3.66 -24.58
N VAL A 177 8.50 3.96 -23.82
CA VAL A 177 8.36 4.70 -22.58
C VAL A 177 7.91 6.10 -23.00
N GLN A 178 6.72 6.49 -22.56
CA GLN A 178 6.19 7.83 -22.76
C GLN A 178 7.22 8.83 -22.23
N LYS A 179 7.85 9.56 -23.15
CA LYS A 179 8.84 10.58 -22.82
C LYS A 179 8.15 11.73 -22.08
N GLN A 180 8.47 11.89 -20.81
CA GLN A 180 8.33 13.20 -20.17
C GLN A 180 9.29 14.16 -20.87
N LYS A 181 8.77 15.32 -21.26
CA LYS A 181 9.47 16.34 -22.05
C LYS A 181 10.81 16.71 -21.39
N TYR A 182 11.84 16.60 -22.20
CA TYR A 182 13.17 17.22 -22.14
C TYR A 182 13.34 18.30 -21.05
N ASP A 183 13.95 17.93 -19.93
CA ASP A 183 14.85 18.88 -19.28
C ASP A 183 16.06 19.07 -20.21
N LYS A 184 16.47 20.31 -20.47
CA LYS A 184 17.68 20.59 -21.24
C LYS A 184 18.85 19.89 -20.55
N ILE A 185 19.49 18.97 -21.26
CA ILE A 185 20.70 18.26 -20.83
C ILE A 185 21.88 19.16 -21.19
N GLU A 186 22.70 19.46 -20.19
CA GLU A 186 23.92 20.26 -20.33
C GLU A 186 25.16 19.38 -20.07
N ALA A 187 26.32 19.81 -20.55
CA ALA A 187 27.58 19.13 -20.24
C ALA A 187 27.83 19.17 -18.71
N GLY A 188 28.14 18.02 -18.12
CA GLY A 188 28.32 17.80 -16.68
C GLY A 188 27.08 17.29 -15.95
N ASP A 189 25.96 17.04 -16.64
CA ASP A 189 24.77 16.43 -16.05
C ASP A 189 24.93 14.90 -15.87
N GLU A 190 24.40 14.38 -14.77
CA GLU A 190 24.25 12.93 -14.57
C GLU A 190 22.94 12.48 -15.22
N VAL A 191 23.07 11.62 -16.22
CA VAL A 191 21.97 11.11 -17.04
C VAL A 191 21.87 9.60 -16.88
N LYS A 192 20.64 9.10 -16.88
CA LYS A 192 20.39 7.67 -17.05
C LYS A 192 20.22 7.39 -18.53
N VAL A 193 21.04 6.51 -19.09
CA VAL A 193 20.89 6.06 -20.47
C VAL A 193 19.78 5.03 -20.53
N LEU A 194 18.70 5.32 -21.25
CA LEU A 194 17.51 4.48 -21.30
C LEU A 194 17.81 3.15 -22.02
N SER A 195 18.56 3.16 -23.13
CA SER A 195 18.94 1.94 -23.86
C SER A 195 19.72 0.90 -23.03
N TYR A 196 20.50 1.35 -22.05
CA TYR A 196 21.35 0.45 -21.25
C TYR A 196 20.92 0.38 -19.78
N GLY A 197 19.96 1.21 -19.35
CA GLY A 197 19.51 1.32 -17.97
C GLY A 197 20.56 1.80 -16.97
N GLN A 198 21.74 2.24 -17.43
CA GLN A 198 22.90 2.60 -16.61
C GLN A 198 23.02 4.12 -16.44
N LYS A 199 23.66 4.53 -15.34
CA LYS A 199 23.98 5.95 -15.07
C LYS A 199 25.27 6.32 -15.81
N GLY A 200 25.30 7.53 -16.36
CA GLY A 200 26.47 8.12 -16.97
C GLY A 200 26.52 9.63 -16.78
N GLU A 201 27.68 10.21 -17.01
CA GLU A 201 27.89 11.65 -16.97
C GLU A 201 28.07 12.18 -18.39
N VAL A 202 27.36 13.24 -18.75
CA VAL A 202 27.52 13.89 -20.05
C VAL A 202 28.83 14.68 -20.02
N LEU A 203 29.82 14.28 -20.82
CA LEU A 203 31.09 14.99 -20.92
C LEU A 203 30.97 16.21 -21.84
N GLU A 204 30.34 16.03 -22.99
CA GLU A 204 30.24 17.05 -24.02
C GLU A 204 29.01 16.83 -24.88
N LEU A 205 28.37 17.93 -25.29
CA LEU A 205 27.31 17.92 -26.30
C LEU A 205 27.96 18.13 -27.65
N VAL A 206 27.93 17.11 -28.52
CA VAL A 206 28.52 17.24 -29.86
C VAL A 206 27.63 18.08 -30.75
N ASN A 207 26.31 17.89 -30.66
CA ASN A 207 25.26 18.62 -31.38
C ASN A 207 23.96 18.61 -30.55
N ASP A 208 22.91 19.34 -30.96
CA ASP A 208 21.55 19.32 -30.37
C ASP A 208 20.87 17.93 -30.38
N LYS A 209 21.50 16.91 -30.97
CA LYS A 209 20.97 15.55 -31.08
C LYS A 209 21.85 14.48 -30.42
N GLU A 210 23.14 14.74 -30.20
CA GLU A 210 24.12 13.73 -29.76
C GLU A 210 25.01 14.26 -28.64
N ALA A 211 25.20 13.45 -27.61
CA ALA A 211 26.05 13.75 -26.46
C ALA A 211 27.07 12.63 -26.24
N VAL A 212 28.28 12.98 -25.84
CA VAL A 212 29.27 12.01 -25.36
C VAL A 212 29.01 11.78 -23.89
N VAL A 213 28.63 10.55 -23.53
CA VAL A 213 28.34 10.15 -22.16
C VAL A 213 29.40 9.17 -21.69
N GLN A 214 29.95 9.42 -20.51
CA GLN A 214 30.83 8.50 -19.82
C GLN A 214 30.00 7.63 -18.86
N MET A 215 30.00 6.33 -19.12
CA MET A 215 29.36 5.33 -18.29
C MET A 215 30.45 4.50 -17.60
N GLY A 216 30.77 4.86 -16.37
CA GLY A 216 31.91 4.28 -15.63
C GLY A 216 33.24 4.58 -16.31
N ILE A 217 33.89 3.55 -16.87
CA ILE A 217 35.19 3.66 -17.58
C ILE A 217 35.05 3.82 -19.11
N ILE A 218 33.85 3.65 -19.65
CA ILE A 218 33.60 3.65 -21.10
C ILE A 218 32.99 4.99 -21.52
N LYS A 219 33.47 5.56 -22.62
CA LYS A 219 32.91 6.78 -23.24
C LYS A 219 32.20 6.40 -24.53
N MET A 220 30.95 6.83 -24.69
CA MET A 220 30.11 6.48 -25.83
C MET A 220 29.36 7.70 -26.34
N LYS A 221 29.12 7.76 -27.64
CA LYS A 221 28.28 8.78 -28.26
C LYS A 221 26.84 8.29 -28.31
N LEU A 222 25.94 9.01 -27.64
CA LEU A 222 24.54 8.61 -27.49
C LEU A 222 23.60 9.75 -27.90
N PRO A 223 22.44 9.45 -28.51
CA PRO A 223 21.46 10.46 -28.82
C PRO A 223 20.83 11.02 -27.54
N ILE A 224 20.63 12.34 -27.47
CA ILE A 224 20.04 13.03 -26.30
C ILE A 224 18.64 12.48 -25.99
N ALA A 225 17.95 11.99 -27.02
CA ALA A 225 16.66 11.32 -26.94
C ALA A 225 16.63 10.04 -26.08
N ASP A 226 17.80 9.48 -25.77
CA ASP A 226 18.02 8.26 -24.99
C ASP A 226 18.58 8.55 -23.58
N LEU A 227 18.65 9.84 -23.22
CA LEU A 227 19.18 10.31 -21.94
C LEU A 227 18.05 10.89 -21.10
N GLU A 228 17.94 10.43 -19.86
CA GLU A 228 17.04 10.96 -18.87
C GLU A 228 17.85 11.70 -17.80
N LYS A 229 17.68 13.02 -17.70
CA LYS A 229 18.37 13.84 -16.70
C LYS A 229 17.90 13.43 -15.31
N LYS A 230 18.83 12.99 -14.46
CA LYS A 230 18.54 12.84 -13.02
C LYS A 230 18.96 14.12 -12.30
N LYS A 231 18.10 14.62 -11.41
CA LYS A 231 18.52 15.67 -10.46
C LYS A 231 19.68 15.13 -9.63
N LYS A 232 20.82 15.81 -9.66
CA LYS A 232 21.95 15.58 -8.75
C LYS A 232 21.44 15.68 -7.31
N GLU A 233 21.39 14.55 -6.61
CA GLU A 233 21.53 14.61 -5.16
C GLU A 233 22.95 15.09 -4.88
N LYS A 234 23.06 16.28 -4.28
CA LYS A 234 24.36 16.81 -3.86
C LYS A 234 24.92 15.90 -2.76
N VAL A 235 25.67 14.89 -3.15
CA VAL A 235 26.57 14.20 -2.23
C VAL A 235 27.64 15.22 -1.86
N LYS A 236 27.52 15.81 -0.67
CA LYS A 236 28.54 16.71 -0.12
C LYS A 236 29.86 15.94 -0.10
N PRO A 237 30.98 16.52 -0.56
CA PRO A 237 32.26 15.85 -0.52
C PRO A 237 32.63 15.57 0.94
N THR A 238 32.59 14.30 1.33
CA THR A 238 33.10 13.84 2.61
C THR A 238 34.61 14.02 2.57
N LYS A 239 35.10 14.95 3.40
CA LYS A 239 36.54 15.01 3.72
C LYS A 239 36.96 13.61 4.15
N MET A 240 37.92 13.01 3.44
CA MET A 240 38.57 11.78 3.86
C MET A 240 39.26 12.06 5.20
N VAL A 241 38.60 11.68 6.28
CA VAL A 241 39.24 11.48 7.56
C VAL A 241 39.52 10.00 7.64
N THR A 242 40.78 9.61 7.51
CA THR A 242 41.26 8.28 7.84
C THR A 242 41.00 8.06 9.33
N ARG A 243 39.88 7.41 9.68
CA ARG A 243 39.60 6.98 11.04
C ARG A 243 39.84 5.49 11.15
N GLN A 244 40.93 5.16 11.83
CA GLN A 244 41.23 3.82 12.33
C GLN A 244 40.14 3.40 13.34
N ASN A 245 39.86 2.10 13.40
CA ASN A 245 38.77 1.42 14.13
C ASN A 245 37.37 1.54 13.50
N ARG A 246 37.14 0.75 12.44
CA ARG A 246 35.81 0.15 12.23
C ARG A 246 35.76 -1.15 13.05
N GLN A 247 35.33 -1.05 14.31
CA GLN A 247 34.68 -2.21 14.92
C GLN A 247 33.32 -2.34 14.24
N THR A 248 33.11 -3.44 13.51
CA THR A 248 31.82 -3.78 12.94
C THR A 248 30.88 -4.13 14.08
N ILE A 249 30.08 -3.16 14.53
CA ILE A 249 29.00 -3.39 15.48
C ILE A 249 27.89 -4.22 14.81
N LYS A 250 27.03 -4.86 15.58
CA LYS A 250 25.85 -5.54 15.02
C LYS A 250 24.78 -4.51 14.67
N THR A 251 23.89 -4.83 13.74
CA THR A 251 22.71 -4.00 13.39
C THR A 251 21.59 -4.09 14.42
N GLU A 252 21.73 -4.99 15.40
CA GLU A 252 20.77 -5.25 16.46
C GLU A 252 21.36 -4.90 17.83
N LEU A 253 20.61 -4.15 18.62
CA LEU A 253 20.91 -3.84 20.02
C LEU A 253 19.91 -4.55 20.93
N ASP A 254 20.40 -5.42 21.81
CA ASP A 254 19.57 -6.14 22.79
C ASP A 254 19.62 -5.45 24.15
N LEU A 255 18.49 -4.89 24.57
CA LEU A 255 18.30 -4.19 25.84
C LEU A 255 17.46 -5.01 26.83
N ARG A 256 17.17 -6.28 26.54
CA ARG A 256 16.42 -7.15 27.45
C ARG A 256 17.24 -7.43 28.71
N GLY A 257 16.62 -7.24 29.87
CA GLY A 257 17.26 -7.47 31.16
C GLY A 257 18.03 -6.27 31.73
N TYR A 258 18.20 -5.20 30.95
CA TYR A 258 18.78 -3.95 31.44
C TYR A 258 17.78 -3.17 32.30
N ARG A 259 18.30 -2.42 33.29
CA ARG A 259 17.49 -1.41 33.98
C ARG A 259 17.27 -0.21 33.06
N TYR A 260 16.21 0.55 33.31
CA TYR A 260 15.79 1.66 32.46
C TYR A 260 16.93 2.66 32.17
N ASP A 261 17.64 3.10 33.20
CA ASP A 261 18.71 4.10 33.05
C ASP A 261 19.91 3.55 32.28
N GLU A 262 20.30 2.30 32.56
CA GLU A 262 21.41 1.61 31.86
C GLU A 262 21.09 1.40 30.38
N ALA A 263 19.85 0.99 30.08
CA ALA A 263 19.40 0.76 28.71
C ALA A 263 19.43 2.03 27.86
N LEU A 264 19.16 3.19 28.45
CA LEU A 264 19.21 4.47 27.73
C LEU A 264 20.64 4.92 27.44
N VAL A 265 21.57 4.69 28.38
CA VAL A 265 22.99 4.99 28.17
C VAL A 265 23.57 4.10 27.07
N GLU A 266 23.24 2.81 27.10
CA GLU A 266 23.69 1.85 26.08
C GLU A 266 23.10 2.15 24.70
N LEU A 267 21.82 2.55 24.65
CA LEU A 267 21.16 2.98 23.42
C LEU A 267 21.85 4.20 22.80
N ASP A 268 22.19 5.21 23.59
CA ASP A 268 22.84 6.43 23.12
C ASP A 268 24.21 6.13 22.51
N GLN A 269 25.03 5.35 23.23
CA GLN A 269 26.34 4.92 22.73
C GLN A 269 26.24 4.09 21.45
N TYR A 270 25.24 3.21 21.37
CA TYR A 270 25.01 2.39 20.18
C TYR A 270 24.56 3.23 18.98
N LEU A 271 23.68 4.21 19.18
CA LEU A 271 23.23 5.11 18.10
C LEU A 271 24.41 5.91 17.54
N ASP A 272 25.29 6.42 18.39
CA ASP A 272 26.51 7.10 17.96
C ASP A 272 27.41 6.19 17.11
N GLN A 273 27.60 4.95 17.54
CA GLN A 273 28.40 3.98 16.79
C GLN A 273 27.74 3.56 15.47
N ALA A 274 26.40 3.45 15.44
CA ALA A 274 25.64 3.10 14.23
C ALA A 274 25.69 4.21 13.18
N VAL A 275 25.62 5.47 13.62
CA VAL A 275 25.80 6.65 12.76
C VAL A 275 27.24 6.71 12.23
N LEU A 276 28.24 6.45 13.07
CA LEU A 276 29.64 6.38 12.66
C LEU A 276 29.91 5.24 11.67
N SER A 277 29.18 4.14 11.79
CA SER A 277 29.25 2.97 10.92
C SER A 277 28.39 3.09 9.66
N ASN A 278 27.66 4.21 9.50
CA ASN A 278 26.81 4.52 8.36
C ASN A 278 25.72 3.46 8.11
N TYR A 279 25.07 2.99 9.18
CA TYR A 279 23.90 2.14 9.08
C TYR A 279 22.66 2.97 8.78
N GLU A 280 21.90 2.54 7.77
CA GLU A 280 20.63 3.19 7.40
C GLU A 280 19.52 2.84 8.40
N GLN A 281 19.54 1.61 8.93
CA GLN A 281 18.52 1.08 9.83
C GLN A 281 19.14 0.24 10.95
N VAL A 282 18.59 0.37 12.16
CA VAL A 282 18.98 -0.43 13.34
C VAL A 282 17.76 -0.98 14.07
N TYR A 283 17.94 -2.17 14.67
CA TYR A 283 16.91 -2.88 15.40
C TYR A 283 17.20 -2.84 16.90
N ILE A 284 16.25 -2.33 17.69
CA ILE A 284 16.41 -2.20 19.14
C ILE A 284 15.42 -3.14 19.83
N ILE A 285 15.94 -4.17 20.47
CA ILE A 285 15.18 -5.23 21.13
C ILE A 285 15.04 -4.87 22.60
N HIS A 286 13.88 -4.36 23.00
CA HIS A 286 13.57 -4.00 24.40
C HIS A 286 12.63 -5.01 25.09
N GLY A 287 12.09 -5.97 24.34
CA GLY A 287 11.14 -6.96 24.85
C GLY A 287 9.71 -6.40 25.00
N LYS A 288 8.76 -7.29 25.30
CA LYS A 288 7.32 -6.96 25.42
C LYS A 288 6.96 -6.49 26.83
N GLY A 289 7.31 -7.28 27.86
CA GLY A 289 7.32 -6.91 29.29
C GLY A 289 6.18 -5.98 29.76
N THR A 290 6.52 -5.04 30.64
CA THR A 290 5.61 -3.97 31.12
C THR A 290 5.55 -2.76 30.18
N GLY A 291 6.27 -2.80 29.05
CA GLY A 291 6.39 -1.68 28.11
C GLY A 291 7.20 -0.47 28.59
N ALA A 292 7.82 -0.53 29.78
CA ALA A 292 8.61 0.58 30.33
C ALA A 292 9.84 0.92 29.46
N LEU A 293 10.61 -0.10 29.06
CA LEU A 293 11.76 0.07 28.17
C LEU A 293 11.33 0.52 26.76
N GLN A 294 10.24 -0.02 26.22
CA GLN A 294 9.69 0.42 24.94
C GLN A 294 9.41 1.93 24.93
N LYS A 295 8.72 2.42 25.96
CA LYS A 295 8.40 3.85 26.09
C LYS A 295 9.68 4.69 26.26
N GLY A 296 10.65 4.22 27.04
CA GLY A 296 11.94 4.88 27.21
C GLY A 296 12.71 5.01 25.90
N VAL A 297 12.88 3.89 25.19
CA VAL A 297 13.57 3.85 23.89
C VAL A 297 12.89 4.78 22.88
N GLN A 298 11.56 4.71 22.73
CA GLN A 298 10.86 5.58 21.80
C GLN A 298 10.95 7.07 22.16
N GLN A 299 10.91 7.42 23.44
CA GLN A 299 11.11 8.81 23.89
C GLN A 299 12.53 9.31 23.63
N HIS A 300 13.52 8.44 23.81
CA HIS A 300 14.91 8.76 23.55
C HIS A 300 15.17 8.95 22.05
N LEU A 301 14.70 8.03 21.21
CA LEU A 301 14.78 8.12 19.75
C LEU A 301 14.13 9.39 19.19
N LYS A 302 12.99 9.83 19.76
CA LYS A 302 12.34 11.11 19.39
C LYS A 302 13.21 12.34 19.63
N LYS A 303 14.10 12.29 20.62
CA LYS A 303 14.96 13.43 21.00
C LYS A 303 16.34 13.37 20.31
N HIS A 304 16.73 12.21 19.81
CA HIS A 304 18.06 11.99 19.26
C HIS A 304 18.19 12.58 17.85
N LYS A 305 19.18 13.46 17.64
CA LYS A 305 19.31 14.26 16.39
C LYS A 305 19.59 13.41 15.15
N SER A 306 20.27 12.29 15.34
CA SER A 306 20.74 11.40 14.28
C SER A 306 19.68 10.40 13.80
N VAL A 307 18.50 10.36 14.43
CA VAL A 307 17.37 9.52 14.01
C VAL A 307 16.51 10.32 13.03
N ASN A 308 16.19 9.72 11.89
CA ASN A 308 15.28 10.26 10.89
C ASN A 308 13.83 9.89 11.18
N SER A 309 13.57 8.60 11.39
CA SER A 309 12.24 8.06 11.69
C SER A 309 12.37 6.81 12.57
N PHE A 310 11.29 6.40 13.24
CA PHE A 310 11.26 5.11 13.93
C PHE A 310 9.85 4.51 13.89
N ARG A 311 9.78 3.18 13.88
CA ARG A 311 8.54 2.40 13.86
C ARG A 311 8.63 1.18 14.77
N GLY A 312 7.48 0.61 15.12
CA GLY A 312 7.45 -0.73 15.73
C GLY A 312 7.92 -1.81 14.74
N GLY A 313 8.48 -2.89 15.27
CA GLY A 313 8.86 -4.06 14.48
C GLY A 313 7.63 -4.78 13.90
N MET A 314 7.76 -5.26 12.67
CA MET A 314 6.77 -6.13 12.04
C MET A 314 6.77 -7.53 12.71
N PRO A 315 5.73 -8.36 12.51
CA PRO A 315 5.71 -9.71 13.07
C PRO A 315 6.95 -10.57 12.72
N SER A 316 7.52 -10.38 11.53
CA SER A 316 8.77 -11.03 11.07
C SER A 316 10.05 -10.49 11.74
N GLU A 317 9.98 -9.32 12.37
CA GLU A 317 11.12 -8.59 12.97
C GLU A 317 11.09 -8.63 14.51
N GLY A 318 10.23 -9.47 15.12
CA GLY A 318 10.05 -9.56 16.58
C GLY A 318 8.83 -8.81 17.14
N GLY A 319 8.04 -8.18 16.27
CA GLY A 319 6.77 -7.53 16.59
C GLY A 319 6.90 -6.40 17.61
N PHE A 320 5.94 -6.31 18.54
CA PHE A 320 5.90 -5.28 19.59
C PHE A 320 7.12 -5.24 20.52
N GLY A 321 7.98 -6.26 20.51
CA GLY A 321 9.19 -6.30 21.35
C GLY A 321 10.40 -5.58 20.75
N VAL A 322 10.27 -5.06 19.53
CA VAL A 322 11.36 -4.45 18.77
C VAL A 322 10.92 -3.09 18.24
N THR A 323 11.83 -2.12 18.29
CA THR A 323 11.68 -0.82 17.63
C THR A 323 12.76 -0.71 16.54
N VAL A 324 12.34 -0.36 15.33
CA VAL A 324 13.23 -0.14 14.18
C VAL A 324 13.43 1.35 14.02
N ALA A 325 14.67 1.81 14.02
CA ALA A 325 15.03 3.22 13.85
C ALA A 325 15.81 3.41 12.54
N GLU A 326 15.38 4.39 11.75
CA GLU A 326 16.09 4.87 10.56
C GLU A 326 17.01 6.03 10.95
N LEU A 327 18.28 5.93 10.59
CA LEU A 327 19.31 6.93 10.88
C LEU A 327 19.49 7.87 9.68
N LYS A 328 20.07 9.05 9.92
CA LYS A 328 20.29 10.11 8.91
C LYS A 328 21.61 10.01 8.17
#